data_AF-A0A917X211-F1
#
_entry.id   AF-A0A917X211-F1
#
_cell.length_a   1.000
_cell.length_b   1.000
_cell.length_c   1.000
_cell.angle_alpha   90.00
_cell.angle_beta   90.00
_cell.angle_gamma   90.00
#
_symmetry.space_group_name_H-M   'P 1'
#
loop_
_entity.id
_entity.type
_entity.pdbx_description
1 polymer ?
#
loop_
_entity_poly.entity_id
_entity_poly.type
_entity_poly.pdbx_seq_one_letter_code
_entity_poly.pdbx_strand_id
1 'polypeptide(L)'
;MSDLADLHAALDSAGSTMALSSQDWGATPDFAWLYGILVGWDGDPSGGDVDQGGGAMRELAARHDWTDADVERLRRLHAAVAGFDINRVADLEAGR
;
A
#
# COMPACT_ATOMS: atom_id res chain seq x y z
N MET A 1 -19.14 -9.05 15.17
CA MET A 1 -18.44 -8.29 14.13
C MET A 1 -17.69 -9.31 13.29
N SER A 2 -17.75 -9.20 11.96
CA SER A 2 -17.18 -10.20 11.05
C SER A 2 -15.65 -10.10 11.05
N ASP A 3 -14.95 -11.25 11.01
CA ASP A 3 -13.49 -11.35 10.95
C ASP A 3 -12.86 -10.46 9.85
N LEU A 4 -13.61 -10.20 8.77
CA LEU A 4 -13.18 -9.34 7.65
C LEU A 4 -13.19 -7.85 8.01
N ALA A 5 -14.15 -7.41 8.83
CA ALA A 5 -14.19 -6.03 9.29
C ALA A 5 -13.05 -5.73 10.26
N ASP A 6 -12.76 -6.69 11.15
CA ASP A 6 -11.63 -6.58 12.08
C ASP A 6 -10.29 -6.63 11.32
N LEU A 7 -10.19 -7.43 10.25
CA LEU A 7 -9.01 -7.43 9.37
C LEU A 7 -8.82 -6.08 8.67
N HIS A 8 -9.87 -5.48 8.11
CA HIS A 8 -9.78 -4.15 7.50
C HIS A 8 -9.27 -3.13 8.52
N ALA A 9 -9.90 -3.08 9.70
CA ALA A 9 -9.53 -2.14 10.75
C ALA A 9 -8.07 -2.33 11.20
N ALA A 10 -7.59 -3.57 11.26
CA ALA A 10 -6.20 -3.87 11.60
C ALA A 10 -5.21 -3.36 10.53
N LEU A 11 -5.52 -3.57 9.25
CA LEU A 11 -4.68 -3.10 8.13
C LEU A 11 -4.64 -1.57 8.07
N ASP A 12 -5.80 -0.91 8.24
CA ASP A 12 -5.92 0.55 8.26
C ASP A 12 -5.16 1.17 9.44
N SER A 13 -5.29 0.57 10.63
CA SER A 13 -4.54 0.99 11.82
C SER A 13 -3.03 0.84 11.63
N ALA A 14 -2.57 -0.26 11.03
CA ALA A 14 -1.16 -0.48 10.73
C ALA A 14 -0.62 0.54 9.71
N GLY A 15 -1.33 0.74 8.59
CA GLY A 15 -0.96 1.73 7.57
C GLY A 15 -0.87 3.13 8.15
N SER A 16 -1.89 3.56 8.91
CA SER A 16 -1.90 4.86 9.59
C SER A 16 -0.74 5.04 10.57
N THR A 17 -0.44 4.00 11.37
CA THR A 17 0.68 4.03 12.33
C THR A 17 2.02 4.17 11.61
N MET A 18 2.21 3.46 10.50
CA MET A 18 3.42 3.55 9.69
C MET A 18 3.58 4.92 9.03
N ALA A 19 2.51 5.45 8.43
CA ALA A 19 2.50 6.75 7.75
C ALA A 19 2.77 7.93 8.70
N LEU A 20 2.34 7.84 9.96
CA LEU A 20 2.54 8.87 10.99
C LEU A 20 3.85 8.69 11.78
N SER A 21 4.59 7.62 11.51
CA SER A 21 5.90 7.37 12.14
C SER A 21 6.97 8.31 11.57
N SER A 22 7.92 8.72 12.40
CA SER A 22 9.13 9.44 11.97
C SER A 22 10.22 8.52 11.41
N GLN A 23 9.97 7.22 11.35
CA GLN A 23 10.91 6.24 10.84
C GLN A 23 11.11 6.40 9.33
N ASP A 24 12.37 6.31 8.88
CA ASP A 24 12.67 6.18 7.46
C ASP A 24 12.38 4.74 7.00
N TRP A 25 11.18 4.54 6.47
CA TRP A 25 10.73 3.26 5.93
C TRP A 25 11.43 2.88 4.62
N GLY A 26 12.07 3.83 3.93
CA GLY A 26 12.80 3.57 2.69
C GLY A 26 14.21 3.00 2.89
N ALA A 27 14.69 2.95 4.14
CA ALA A 27 16.08 2.65 4.48
C ALA A 27 16.50 1.20 4.17
N THR A 28 15.60 0.23 4.30
CA THR A 28 15.88 -1.19 4.02
C THR A 28 14.86 -1.74 3.02
N PRO A 29 15.22 -2.74 2.20
CA PRO A 29 14.31 -3.27 1.18
C PRO A 29 13.02 -3.84 1.78
N ASP A 30 13.12 -4.53 2.93
CA ASP A 30 11.97 -5.16 3.58
C ASP A 30 10.98 -4.11 4.15
N PHE A 31 11.51 -3.06 4.78
CA PHE A 31 10.67 -1.97 5.29
C PHE A 31 10.05 -1.16 4.16
N ALA A 32 10.81 -0.91 3.10
CA ALA A 32 10.31 -0.21 1.93
C ALA A 32 9.18 -1.00 1.27
N TRP A 33 9.33 -2.32 1.19
CA TRP A 33 8.29 -3.20 0.64
C TRP A 33 7.02 -3.20 1.50
N LEU A 34 7.14 -3.35 2.82
CA LEU A 34 5.99 -3.35 3.73
C LEU A 34 5.23 -2.02 3.71
N TYR A 35 5.96 -0.90 3.74
CA TYR A 35 5.35 0.43 3.62
C TYR A 35 4.68 0.61 2.26
N GLY A 36 5.29 0.12 1.19
CA GLY A 36 4.70 0.16 -0.15
C GLY A 36 3.39 -0.62 -0.26
N ILE A 37 3.22 -1.71 0.48
CA ILE A 37 1.96 -2.46 0.55
C ILE A 37 0.89 -1.65 1.31
N LEU A 38 1.21 -1.17 2.51
CA LEU A 38 0.20 -0.62 3.44
C LEU A 38 -0.11 0.86 3.22
N VAL A 39 0.86 1.64 2.78
CA VAL A 39 0.74 3.10 2.62
C VAL A 39 0.93 3.54 1.17
N GLY A 40 1.82 2.88 0.43
CA GLY A 40 2.13 3.21 -0.95
C GLY A 40 3.25 4.24 -1.09
N TRP A 41 3.92 4.21 -2.25
CA TRP A 41 5.01 5.13 -2.62
C TRP A 41 4.71 5.98 -3.83
N ASP A 42 3.74 5.57 -4.65
CA ASP A 42 3.22 6.43 -5.70
C ASP A 42 2.30 7.45 -5.00
N GLY A 43 2.62 8.74 -5.13
CA GLY A 43 1.87 9.81 -4.45
C GLY A 43 0.36 9.77 -4.75
N ASP A 44 -0.43 10.35 -3.86
CA ASP A 44 -1.89 10.41 -4.03
C ASP A 44 -2.24 11.16 -5.33
N PRO A 45 -2.94 10.54 -6.29
CA PRO A 45 -3.36 11.22 -7.51
C PRO A 45 -4.38 12.36 -7.26
N SER A 46 -4.97 12.44 -6.06
CA SER A 46 -5.98 13.43 -5.67
C SER A 46 -5.45 14.60 -4.82
N GLY A 47 -4.23 14.49 -4.29
CA GLY A 47 -3.54 15.54 -3.55
C GLY A 47 -2.63 16.35 -4.46
N GLY A 48 -2.76 17.68 -4.45
CA GLY A 48 -2.11 18.62 -5.40
C GLY A 48 -0.58 18.63 -5.47
N ASP A 49 0.12 17.79 -4.70
CA ASP A 49 1.53 17.45 -4.89
C ASP A 49 1.64 16.08 -5.56
N VAL A 50 1.11 16.00 -6.77
CA VAL A 50 1.53 14.99 -7.73
C VAL A 50 3.01 15.24 -7.97
N ASP A 51 3.87 14.49 -7.27
CA ASP A 51 5.19 14.21 -7.79
C ASP A 51 4.96 13.52 -9.14
N GLN A 52 4.96 14.33 -10.21
CA GLN A 52 4.53 13.97 -11.57
C GLN A 52 5.39 12.88 -12.22
N GLY A 53 6.14 12.12 -11.44
CA GLY A 53 7.05 11.10 -11.91
C GLY A 53 7.19 9.87 -11.04
N GLY A 54 6.39 9.65 -9.98
CA GLY A 54 6.58 8.48 -9.11
C GLY A 54 7.99 8.43 -8.51
N GLY A 55 8.49 9.58 -8.02
CA GLY A 55 9.88 9.77 -7.61
C GLY A 55 10.28 8.84 -6.47
N ALA A 56 9.45 8.72 -5.43
CA ALA A 56 9.75 7.82 -4.31
C ALA A 56 9.79 6.35 -4.73
N MET A 57 8.82 5.88 -5.52
CA MET A 57 8.82 4.50 -6.04
C MET A 57 10.03 4.24 -6.95
N ARG A 58 10.36 5.16 -7.86
CA ARG A 58 11.52 5.01 -8.75
C ARG A 58 12.84 5.03 -7.97
N GLU A 59 12.96 5.93 -7.00
CA GLU A 59 14.16 6.05 -6.16
C GLU A 59 14.37 4.78 -5.33
N LEU A 60 13.30 4.25 -4.72
CA LEU A 60 13.37 3.01 -3.96
C LEU A 60 13.65 1.81 -4.84
N ALA A 61 13.07 1.74 -6.03
CA ALA A 61 13.36 0.68 -6.98
C ALA A 61 14.83 0.68 -7.40
N ALA A 62 15.40 1.86 -7.68
CA ALA A 62 16.82 1.99 -7.98
C ALA A 62 17.72 1.69 -6.76
N ARG A 63 17.32 2.12 -5.56
CA ARG A 63 18.08 1.91 -4.32
C ARG A 63 18.15 0.43 -3.93
N HIS A 64 17.07 -0.31 -4.14
CA HIS A 64 16.90 -1.70 -3.68
C HIS A 64 16.93 -2.72 -4.82
N ASP A 65 17.38 -2.30 -6.01
CA ASP A 65 17.48 -3.11 -7.22
C ASP A 65 16.15 -3.82 -7.60
N TRP A 66 15.01 -3.17 -7.36
CA TRP A 66 13.71 -3.71 -7.77
C TRP A 66 13.52 -3.60 -9.27
N THR A 67 13.08 -4.71 -9.86
CA THR A 67 12.73 -4.74 -11.28
C THR A 67 11.37 -4.07 -11.51
N ASP A 68 11.05 -3.76 -12.76
CA ASP A 68 9.71 -3.29 -13.14
C ASP A 68 8.62 -4.28 -12.71
N ALA A 69 8.92 -5.59 -12.73
CA ALA A 69 8.00 -6.63 -12.27
C ALA A 69 7.76 -6.60 -10.76
N ASP A 70 8.77 -6.23 -9.97
CA ASP A 70 8.65 -6.07 -8.52
C ASP A 70 7.81 -4.83 -8.19
N VAL A 71 8.06 -3.71 -8.88
CA VAL A 71 7.27 -2.48 -8.74
C VAL A 71 5.80 -2.74 -9.09
N GLU A 72 5.53 -3.43 -10.20
CA GLU A 72 4.16 -3.78 -10.60
C GLU A 72 3.51 -4.74 -9.59
N ARG A 73 4.26 -5.68 -9.03
CA ARG A 73 3.77 -6.54 -7.94
C ARG A 73 3.41 -5.71 -6.71
N LEU A 74 4.26 -4.78 -6.30
CA LEU A 74 4.03 -3.93 -5.14
C LEU A 74 2.76 -3.08 -5.32
N ARG A 75 2.59 -2.45 -6.50
CA ARG A 75 1.38 -1.69 -6.85
C ARG A 75 0.11 -2.54 -6.78
N ARG A 76 0.14 -3.77 -7.31
CA ARG A 76 -1.01 -4.67 -7.22
C ARG A 76 -1.35 -5.07 -5.78
N LEU A 77 -0.34 -5.31 -4.95
CA LEU A 77 -0.55 -5.61 -3.53
C LEU A 77 -1.12 -4.40 -2.79
N HIS A 78 -0.58 -3.21 -3.04
CA HIS A 78 -1.12 -1.98 -2.47
C HIS A 78 -2.56 -1.73 -2.89
N ALA A 79 -2.87 -1.82 -4.19
CA ALA A 79 -4.24 -1.68 -4.69
C ALA A 79 -5.21 -2.72 -4.11
N ALA A 80 -4.74 -3.95 -3.82
CA ALA A 80 -5.55 -4.97 -3.16
C ALA A 80 -5.85 -4.61 -1.70
N VAL A 81 -4.89 -4.02 -0.97
CA VAL A 81 -5.10 -3.53 0.40
C VAL A 81 -6.00 -2.29 0.42
N ALA A 82 -5.70 -1.27 -0.40
CA ALA A 82 -6.48 -0.04 -0.49
C ALA A 82 -7.92 -0.29 -1.00
N GLY A 83 -8.08 -1.25 -1.91
CA GLY A 83 -9.37 -1.67 -2.45
C GLY A 83 -10.11 -2.70 -1.59
N PHE A 84 -9.58 -3.08 -0.43
CA PHE A 84 -10.23 -4.02 0.49
C PHE A 84 -11.43 -3.37 1.16
N ASP A 85 -12.54 -3.24 0.44
CA ASP A 85 -13.81 -2.75 0.97
C ASP A 85 -14.62 -3.92 1.56
N ILE A 86 -15.05 -3.78 2.82
CA ILE A 86 -15.93 -4.71 3.54
C ILE A 86 -17.21 -5.00 2.72
N ASN A 87 -17.72 -4.02 1.97
CA ASN A 87 -18.95 -4.17 1.19
C ASN A 87 -18.76 -5.07 -0.04
N ARG A 88 -17.56 -5.15 -0.60
CA ARG A 88 -17.29 -5.88 -1.86
C ARG A 88 -17.19 -7.39 -1.68
N VAL A 89 -16.90 -7.87 -0.46
CA VAL A 89 -16.78 -9.31 -0.15
C VAL A 89 -18.15 -9.91 0.21
N ALA A 90 -19.02 -9.14 0.88
CA ALA A 90 -20.39 -9.56 1.18
C ALA A 90 -21.20 -9.85 -0.10
N ASP A 91 -20.99 -9.09 -1.17
CA ASP A 91 -21.62 -9.32 -2.48
C ASP A 91 -21.15 -10.62 -3.16
N LEU A 92 -19.92 -11.08 -2.88
CA LEU A 92 -19.38 -12.35 -3.38
C LEU A 92 -19.87 -13.57 -2.58
N GLU A 93 -20.33 -13.36 -1.36
CA GLU A 93 -20.94 -14.39 -0.50
C GLU A 93 -22.46 -14.48 -0.70
N ALA A 94 -23.13 -13.35 -0.98
CA ALA A 94 -24.58 -13.30 -1.23
C ALA A 94 -24.98 -13.77 -2.65
N GLY A 95 -24.03 -13.89 -3.57
CA GLY A 95 -24.23 -14.36 -4.95
C GLY A 95 -23.99 -15.85 -5.19
N ARG A 96 -23.89 -16.68 -4.13
CA ARG A 96 -23.71 -18.14 -4.20
C ARG A 96 -24.89 -18.91 -3.64
#